data_AF-A0A974AW84-F1
#
_entry.id   AF-A0A974AW84-F1
#
_cell.length_a   1.000
_cell.length_b   1.000
_cell.length_c   1.000
_cell.angle_alpha   90.00
_cell.angle_beta   90.00
_cell.angle_gamma   90.00
#
_symmetry.space_group_name_H-M   'P 1'
#
loop_
_entity.id
_entity.type
_entity.pdbx_description
1 polymer ?
#
loop_
_entity_poly.entity_id
_entity_poly.type
_entity_poly.pdbx_seq_one_letter_code
_entity_poly.pdbx_strand_id
1 'polypeptide(L)'
;MVVMGVGHLIALGAQNGEYVDEWFSGALWGLPRDEFVHPSGANGAFWIVVASFAVPLLLLGLLICQLARRGVAVPQSIGWGLATWCLVGAAILEPTPLLLGLVPAVLLIRAARRTAG
;
A
#
# COMPACT_ATOMS: atom_id res chain seq x y z
N MET A 1 3.77 -4.81 -6.64
CA MET A 1 3.30 -4.60 -5.25
C MET A 1 4.43 -4.69 -4.25
N VAL A 2 5.18 -5.79 -4.20
CA VAL A 2 6.34 -5.94 -3.29
C VAL A 2 7.30 -4.74 -3.35
N VAL A 3 7.80 -4.39 -4.53
CA VAL A 3 8.74 -3.25 -4.70
C VAL A 3 8.13 -1.93 -4.21
N MET A 4 6.85 -1.68 -4.48
CA MET A 4 6.18 -0.46 -4.02
C MET A 4 6.05 -0.44 -2.50
N GLY A 5 5.67 -1.56 -1.86
CA GLY A 5 5.55 -1.64 -0.40
C GLY A 5 6.90 -1.46 0.29
N VAL A 6 7.94 -2.15 -0.20
CA VAL A 6 9.31 -1.98 0.32
C VAL A 6 9.81 -0.55 0.13
N GLY A 7 9.65 0.00 -1.08
CA GLY A 7 10.07 1.36 -1.40
C GLY A 7 9.35 2.41 -0.54
N HIS A 8 8.04 2.26 -0.33
CA HIS A 8 7.24 3.14 0.51
C HIS A 8 7.73 3.13 1.96
N LEU A 9 7.94 1.94 2.53
CA LEU A 9 8.41 1.79 3.91
C LEU A 9 9.81 2.37 4.10
N ILE A 10 10.74 2.10 3.18
CA ILE A 10 12.11 2.63 3.26
C ILE A 10 12.10 4.15 3.08
N ALA A 11 11.44 4.65 2.03
CA ALA A 11 11.48 6.06 1.69
C ALA A 11 10.82 6.94 2.76
N LEU A 12 9.62 6.55 3.24
CA LEU A 12 8.93 7.34 4.25
C LEU A 12 9.46 7.07 5.66
N GLY A 13 9.93 5.84 5.93
CA GLY A 13 10.61 5.53 7.19
C GLY A 13 11.89 6.36 7.37
N ALA A 14 12.70 6.51 6.31
CA ALA A 14 13.89 7.35 6.35
C ALA A 14 13.55 8.84 6.54
N GLN A 15 12.47 9.32 5.93
CA GLN A 15 12.04 10.72 6.06
C GLN A 15 11.43 11.05 7.43
N ASN A 16 10.89 10.05 8.14
CA ASN A 16 10.21 10.23 9.42
C ASN A 16 10.94 9.53 10.58
N GLY A 17 12.24 9.27 10.42
CA GLY A 17 13.04 8.53 11.40
C GLY A 17 13.13 9.24 12.76
N GLU A 18 12.92 10.56 12.80
CA GLU A 18 12.91 11.35 14.03
C GLU A 18 11.82 10.93 15.03
N TYR A 19 10.72 10.32 14.57
CA TYR A 19 9.59 9.92 15.42
C TYR A 19 9.65 8.46 15.91
N VAL A 20 10.73 7.73 15.62
CA VAL A 20 10.85 6.31 15.96
C VAL A 20 10.69 6.07 17.46
N ASP A 21 11.31 6.89 18.30
CA ASP A 21 11.24 6.74 19.75
C ASP A 21 9.80 6.92 20.27
N GLU A 22 9.04 7.84 19.69
CA GLU A 22 7.63 8.09 20.06
C GLU A 22 6.73 6.90 19.70
N TRP A 23 7.01 6.23 18.58
CA TRP A 23 6.27 5.03 18.16
C TRP A 23 6.45 3.84 19.11
N PHE A 24 7.60 3.75 19.79
CA PHE A 24 7.91 2.63 20.69
C PHE A 24 7.81 2.96 22.19
N SER A 25 7.64 4.23 22.55
CA SER A 25 7.52 4.68 23.95
C SER A 25 6.08 4.75 24.48
N GLY A 26 5.08 4.57 23.61
CA GLY A 26 3.67 4.71 23.96
C GLY A 26 3.14 6.16 23.88
N ALA A 27 3.92 7.09 23.33
CA ALA A 27 3.53 8.50 23.17
C ALA A 27 2.25 8.70 22.33
N LEU A 28 1.92 7.73 21.47
CA LEU A 28 0.70 7.70 20.66
C LEU A 28 -0.56 7.27 21.43
N TRP A 29 -0.45 6.87 22.70
CA TRP A 29 -1.58 6.38 23.49
C TRP A 29 -2.36 7.54 24.10
N GLY A 30 -3.69 7.49 24.00
CA GLY A 30 -4.55 8.49 24.61
C GLY A 30 -4.48 9.87 23.94
N LEU A 31 -4.05 9.93 22.67
CA LEU A 31 -4.05 11.17 21.90
C LEU A 31 -5.44 11.83 21.91
N PRO A 32 -5.49 13.17 21.93
CA PRO A 32 -6.76 13.89 21.93
C PRO A 32 -7.51 13.69 20.62
N ARG A 33 -8.82 13.94 20.62
CA ARG A 33 -9.71 13.62 19.48
C ARG A 33 -9.28 14.33 18.18
N ASP A 34 -8.76 15.53 18.28
CA ASP A 34 -8.30 16.35 17.15
C ASP A 34 -7.15 15.69 16.40
N GLU A 35 -6.23 15.00 17.07
CA GLU A 35 -5.14 14.22 16.45
C GLU A 35 -5.65 13.05 15.60
N PHE A 36 -6.89 12.56 15.81
CA PHE A 36 -7.48 11.56 14.90
C PHE A 36 -8.05 12.18 13.62
N VAL A 37 -8.47 13.45 13.68
CA VAL A 37 -9.06 14.17 12.53
C VAL A 37 -7.97 14.86 11.72
N HIS A 38 -6.95 15.38 12.41
CA HIS A 38 -5.80 16.07 11.85
C HIS A 38 -4.50 15.47 12.40
N PRO A 39 -4.14 14.25 11.99
CA PRO A 39 -2.91 13.60 12.46
C PRO A 39 -1.69 14.45 12.14
N SER A 40 -0.86 14.72 13.15
CA SER A 40 0.34 15.54 13.03
C SER A 40 1.56 14.86 13.66
N GLY A 41 2.76 15.39 13.42
CA GLY A 41 4.01 14.89 14.02
C GLY A 41 4.15 13.36 13.95
N ALA A 42 4.47 12.74 15.09
CA ALA A 42 4.64 11.29 15.20
C ALA A 42 3.39 10.49 14.84
N ASN A 43 2.19 10.99 15.13
CA ASN A 43 0.92 10.32 14.83
C ASN A 43 0.66 10.31 13.32
N GLY A 44 0.78 11.46 12.65
CA GLY A 44 0.68 11.53 11.19
C GLY A 44 1.73 10.65 10.50
N ALA A 45 2.97 10.71 10.98
CA ALA A 45 4.06 9.89 10.47
C ALA A 45 3.82 8.38 10.67
N PHE A 46 3.26 7.97 11.81
CA PHE A 46 2.88 6.58 12.07
C PHE A 46 1.89 6.05 11.03
N TRP A 47 0.85 6.83 10.69
CA TRP A 47 -0.17 6.42 9.72
C TRP A 47 0.34 6.36 8.28
N ILE A 48 1.28 7.23 7.89
CA ILE A 48 1.83 7.22 6.54
C ILE A 48 2.97 6.21 6.36
N VAL A 49 3.65 5.82 7.43
CA VAL A 49 4.76 4.84 7.41
C VAL A 49 4.28 3.46 7.87
N VAL A 50 4.09 3.29 9.19
CA VAL A 50 3.96 1.99 9.85
C VAL A 50 2.56 1.39 9.66
N ALA A 51 1.51 2.17 9.95
CA ALA A 51 0.12 1.75 9.79
C ALA A 51 -0.44 2.03 8.38
N SER A 52 0.45 2.31 7.43
CA SER A 52 0.09 2.51 6.03
C SER A 52 -0.33 1.20 5.36
N PHE A 53 -0.90 1.30 4.16
CA PHE A 53 -1.19 0.13 3.32
C PHE A 53 0.05 -0.53 2.70
N ALA A 54 1.28 -0.03 2.96
CA ALA A 54 2.49 -0.59 2.38
C ALA A 54 2.75 -2.04 2.79
N VAL A 55 2.63 -2.37 4.09
CA VAL A 55 2.81 -3.74 4.58
C VAL A 55 1.74 -4.69 4.02
N PRO A 56 0.42 -4.39 4.10
CA PRO A 56 -0.61 -5.21 3.46
C PRO A 56 -0.35 -5.44 1.96
N LEU A 57 0.02 -4.41 1.20
CA LEU A 57 0.30 -4.54 -0.24
C LEU A 57 1.56 -5.36 -0.52
N LEU A 58 2.58 -5.26 0.33
CA LEU A 58 3.78 -6.09 0.25
C LEU A 58 3.41 -7.56 0.43
N LEU A 59 2.68 -7.89 1.49
CA LEU A 59 2.24 -9.25 1.79
C LEU A 59 1.35 -9.82 0.69
N LEU A 60 0.39 -9.02 0.18
CA LEU A 60 -0.44 -9.40 -0.95
C LEU A 60 0.39 -9.66 -2.21
N GLY A 61 1.40 -8.83 -2.47
CA GLY A 61 2.34 -9.04 -3.56
C GLY A 61 3.11 -10.35 -3.44
N LEU A 62 3.61 -10.68 -2.24
CA LEU A 62 4.28 -11.95 -1.97
C LEU A 62 3.34 -13.15 -2.15
N LEU A 63 2.11 -13.04 -1.66
CA LEU A 63 1.07 -14.06 -1.83
C LEU A 63 0.77 -14.31 -3.31
N ILE A 64 0.56 -13.26 -4.10
CA ILE A 64 0.31 -13.36 -5.54
C ILE A 64 1.49 -14.05 -6.24
N CYS A 65 2.73 -13.68 -5.91
CA CYS A 65 3.92 -14.34 -6.45
C CYS A 65 3.97 -15.83 -6.07
N GLN A 66 3.60 -16.18 -4.82
CA GLN A 66 3.54 -17.56 -4.38
C GLN A 66 2.46 -18.37 -5.12
N LEU A 67 1.27 -17.80 -5.32
CA LEU A 67 0.20 -18.43 -6.09
C LEU A 67 0.62 -18.67 -7.54
N ALA A 68 1.25 -17.67 -8.17
CA ALA A 68 1.78 -17.80 -9.53
C ALA A 68 2.81 -18.92 -9.66
N ARG A 69 3.74 -19.05 -8.69
CA ARG A 69 4.71 -20.17 -8.65
C ARG A 69 4.06 -21.55 -8.51
N ARG A 70 2.86 -21.61 -7.95
CA ARG A 70 2.06 -22.84 -7.79
C ARG A 70 1.09 -23.08 -8.94
N GLY A 71 1.10 -22.23 -9.98
CA GLY A 71 0.15 -22.31 -11.09
C GLY A 71 -1.28 -21.95 -10.72
N VAL A 72 -1.50 -21.33 -9.55
CA VAL A 72 -2.84 -20.90 -9.11
C VAL A 72 -3.12 -19.50 -9.65
N ALA A 73 -4.12 -19.39 -10.53
CA ALA A 73 -4.53 -18.12 -11.10
C ALA A 73 -5.25 -17.23 -10.08
N VAL A 74 -4.93 -15.94 -10.10
CA VAL A 74 -5.67 -14.92 -9.34
C VAL A 74 -6.85 -14.42 -10.21
N PRO A 75 -8.07 -14.30 -9.68
CA PRO A 75 -9.22 -13.81 -10.45
C PRO A 75 -8.99 -12.44 -11.07
N GLN A 76 -9.44 -12.27 -12.32
CA GLN A 76 -9.33 -10.99 -13.04
C GLN A 76 -10.04 -9.82 -12.34
N SER A 77 -11.07 -10.10 -11.55
CA SER A 77 -11.81 -9.11 -10.76
C SER A 77 -10.90 -8.36 -9.79
N ILE A 78 -9.88 -9.01 -9.24
CA ILE A 78 -8.89 -8.37 -8.35
C ILE A 78 -8.06 -7.33 -9.11
N GLY A 79 -7.64 -7.67 -10.33
CA GLY A 79 -6.91 -6.74 -11.18
C GLY A 79 -7.74 -5.53 -11.59
N TRP A 80 -9.00 -5.74 -11.98
CA TRP A 80 -9.91 -4.63 -12.30
C TRP A 80 -10.24 -3.76 -11.08
N GLY A 81 -10.54 -4.36 -9.92
CA GLY A 81 -10.80 -3.62 -8.69
C GLY A 81 -9.62 -2.73 -8.29
N LEU A 82 -8.39 -3.25 -8.40
CA LEU A 82 -7.19 -2.46 -8.17
C LEU A 82 -7.03 -1.32 -9.18
N ALA A 83 -7.25 -1.60 -10.48
CA ALA A 83 -7.17 -0.56 -11.51
C ALA A 83 -8.17 0.58 -11.24
N THR A 84 -9.43 0.23 -10.96
CA THR A 84 -10.47 1.20 -10.61
C THR A 84 -10.08 2.02 -9.38
N TRP A 85 -9.58 1.39 -8.32
CA TRP A 85 -9.15 2.09 -7.12
C TRP A 85 -8.01 3.09 -7.40
N CYS A 86 -7.00 2.68 -8.16
CA CYS A 86 -5.91 3.55 -8.56
C CYS A 86 -6.38 4.75 -9.39
N LEU A 87 -7.29 4.53 -10.34
CA LEU A 87 -7.85 5.60 -11.18
C LEU A 87 -8.72 6.56 -10.38
N VAL A 88 -9.55 6.06 -9.46
CA VAL A 88 -10.37 6.89 -8.56
C VAL A 88 -9.48 7.77 -7.69
N GLY A 89 -8.46 7.19 -7.06
CA GLY A 89 -7.56 7.98 -6.22
C GLY A 89 -6.73 9.00 -7.01
N ALA A 90 -6.32 8.67 -8.25
CA ALA A 90 -5.68 9.64 -9.14
C ALA A 90 -6.63 10.78 -9.53
N ALA A 91 -7.90 10.50 -9.82
CA ALA A 91 -8.87 11.54 -10.11
C ALA A 91 -9.13 12.50 -8.93
N ILE A 92 -8.88 12.05 -7.69
CA ILE A 92 -9.06 12.85 -6.47
C ILE A 92 -7.81 13.66 -6.14
N LEU A 93 -6.61 13.09 -6.33
CA LEU A 93 -5.35 13.69 -5.91
C LEU A 93 -4.29 13.54 -7.00
N GLU A 94 -3.90 14.66 -7.60
CA GLU A 94 -2.77 14.76 -8.54
C GLU A 94 -1.76 15.83 -8.09
N PRO A 95 -0.45 15.56 -8.19
CA PRO A 95 0.19 14.32 -8.63
C PRO A 95 0.13 13.21 -7.57
N THR A 96 -0.01 11.94 -8.00
CA THR A 96 -0.03 10.80 -7.08
C THR A 96 0.80 9.60 -7.53
N PRO A 97 1.53 8.93 -6.62
CA PRO A 97 2.17 7.66 -6.92
C PRO A 97 1.17 6.51 -7.09
N LEU A 98 -0.12 6.72 -6.81
CA LEU A 98 -1.14 5.67 -6.87
C LEU A 98 -1.30 5.07 -8.28
N LEU A 99 -0.97 5.83 -9.32
CA LEU A 99 -0.95 5.36 -10.71
C LEU A 99 0.06 4.23 -10.95
N LEU A 100 1.12 4.10 -10.13
CA LEU A 100 2.05 2.97 -10.20
C LEU A 100 1.35 1.64 -9.90
N GLY A 101 0.23 1.66 -9.16
CA GLY A 101 -0.61 0.50 -8.91
C GLY A 101 -1.31 -0.06 -10.16
N LEU A 102 -1.37 0.70 -11.25
CA LEU A 102 -1.89 0.21 -12.54
C LEU A 102 -1.00 -0.90 -13.13
N VAL A 103 0.30 -0.87 -12.86
CA VAL A 103 1.24 -1.90 -13.36
C VAL A 103 0.83 -3.31 -12.86
N PRO A 104 0.75 -3.58 -11.53
CA PRO A 104 0.28 -4.88 -11.06
C PRO A 104 -1.17 -5.18 -11.45
N ALA A 105 -2.04 -4.17 -11.55
CA ALA A 105 -3.42 -4.36 -12.00
C ALA A 105 -3.49 -4.96 -13.41
N VAL A 106 -2.76 -4.35 -14.37
CA VAL A 106 -2.68 -4.84 -15.75
C VAL A 106 -2.06 -6.24 -15.82
N LEU A 107 -1.03 -6.51 -15.03
CA LEU A 107 -0.41 -7.84 -14.98
C LEU A 107 -1.41 -8.91 -14.53
N LEU A 108 -2.20 -8.65 -13.49
CA LEU A 108 -3.23 -9.56 -13.00
C LEU A 108 -4.32 -9.82 -14.06
N ILE A 109 -4.82 -8.77 -14.70
CA ILE A 109 -5.84 -8.88 -15.77
C ILE A 109 -5.29 -9.71 -16.96
N ARG A 110 -4.02 -9.52 -17.33
CA ARG A 110 -3.39 -10.26 -18.44
C ARG A 110 -3.06 -11.71 -18.08
N ALA A 111 -2.74 -12.00 -16.83
CA ALA A 111 -2.43 -13.35 -16.38
C ALA A 111 -3.68 -14.24 -16.35
N ALA A 112 -4.80 -13.71 -15.87
CA ALA A 112 -6.08 -14.42 -15.85
C ALA A 112 -6.59 -14.76 -17.26
N ARG A 113 -6.39 -13.87 -18.24
CA ARG A 113 -6.76 -14.13 -19.65
C ARG A 113 -5.97 -15.27 -20.29
N ARG A 114 -4.72 -15.48 -19.88
CA ARG A 114 -3.85 -16.55 -20.41
C ARG A 114 -4.14 -17.92 -19.81
N THR A 115 -4.86 -17.98 -18.70
CA THR A 115 -5.23 -19.25 -18.04
C THR A 115 -6.62 -19.74 -18.43
N ALA A 116 -7.41 -18.88 -19.09
CA ALA A 116 -8.76 -19.18 -19.54
C ALA A 116 -8.85 -19.56 -21.04
N GLY A 117 -7.76 -19.47 -21.79
CA GLY A 117 -7.66 -19.87 -23.21
C GLY A 117 -6.52 -20.85 -23.39
#